data_AF-A0A401RI85-F1
#
_entry.id   AF-A0A401RI85-F1
#
_cell.length_a   1.000
_cell.length_b   1.000
_cell.length_c   1.000
_cell.angle_alpha   90.00
_cell.angle_beta   90.00
_cell.angle_gamma   90.00
#
_symmetry.space_group_name_H-M   'P 1'
#
loop_
_entity.id
_entity.type
_entity.pdbx_description
1 polymer ?
#
loop_
_entity_poly.entity_id
_entity_poly.type
_entity_poly.pdbx_seq_one_letter_code
_entity_poly.pdbx_strand_id
1 'polypeptide(L)'
;MASSFKAELTCSVCLDLFQDPVLTRCEHTFCRRCVLEFWSQQQRNMCPLCRKVCPSALLLRNRVLDGLLETLRQRDKVQLCSDHLLERSLYCPEDQELLCCQCRDSPRHRGHNVLAVADARARYKVRGGEGWGGVGERP
;
A
#
# COMPACT_ATOMS: atom_id res chain seq x y z
N MET A 1 -1.84 19.35 -3.98
CA MET A 1 -0.69 18.85 -4.76
C MET A 1 -0.02 17.66 -4.06
N ALA A 2 -0.74 16.54 -3.89
CA ALA A 2 -0.20 15.32 -3.25
C ALA A 2 -0.36 14.05 -4.13
N SER A 3 -1.00 14.19 -5.29
CA SER A 3 -1.45 13.06 -6.12
C SER A 3 -0.43 12.61 -7.17
N SER A 4 0.62 13.38 -7.45
CA SER A 4 1.60 13.06 -8.51
C SER A 4 2.82 12.24 -8.06
N PHE A 5 3.10 12.14 -6.76
CA PHE A 5 4.30 11.44 -6.28
C PHE A 5 4.15 9.90 -6.31
N LYS A 6 2.91 9.38 -6.26
CA LYS A 6 2.65 7.94 -6.28
C LYS A 6 2.95 7.32 -7.66
N ALA A 7 2.71 8.07 -8.75
CA ALA A 7 2.93 7.59 -10.12
C ALA A 7 4.41 7.41 -10.48
N GLU A 8 5.31 8.20 -9.87
CA GLU A 8 6.75 8.05 -10.08
C GLU A 8 7.35 6.85 -9.32
N LEU A 9 6.57 6.26 -8.42
CA LEU A 9 6.96 5.15 -7.55
C LEU A 9 6.23 3.84 -7.88
N THR A 10 5.56 3.79 -9.03
CA THR A 10 4.85 2.60 -9.51
C THR A 10 5.65 1.81 -10.53
N CYS A 11 5.57 0.49 -10.42
CA CYS A 11 6.12 -0.45 -11.38
C CYS A 11 5.28 -0.49 -12.64
N SER A 12 5.89 -0.32 -13.81
CA SER A 12 5.19 -0.38 -15.10
C SER A 12 4.71 -1.78 -15.52
N VAL A 13 5.08 -2.82 -14.77
CA VAL A 13 4.65 -4.20 -15.02
C VAL A 13 3.41 -4.56 -14.20
N CYS A 14 3.44 -4.32 -12.88
CA CYS A 14 2.29 -4.62 -12.01
C CYS A 14 1.39 -3.42 -11.73
N LEU A 15 1.76 -2.23 -12.19
CA LEU A 15 1.03 -0.96 -11.99
C LEU A 15 0.81 -0.57 -10.51
N ASP A 16 1.59 -1.16 -9.62
CA ASP A 16 1.57 -0.96 -8.17
C ASP A 16 2.88 -0.34 -7.67
N LEU A 17 2.88 0.15 -6.43
CA LEU A 17 4.09 0.64 -5.76
C LEU A 17 5.22 -0.40 -5.80
N PHE A 18 6.44 0.00 -6.19
CA PHE A 18 7.56 -0.93 -6.38
C PHE A 18 7.82 -1.82 -5.16
N GLN A 19 7.64 -3.14 -5.28
CA GLN A 19 8.01 -4.10 -4.24
C GLN A 19 9.41 -4.65 -4.55
N ASP A 20 10.38 -4.39 -3.67
CA ASP A 20 11.79 -4.76 -3.88
C ASP A 20 12.32 -4.19 -5.22
N PRO A 21 12.45 -2.86 -5.34
CA PRO A 21 12.84 -2.21 -6.60
C PRO A 21 14.26 -2.64 -7.01
N VAL A 22 14.39 -3.18 -8.22
CA VAL A 22 15.66 -3.51 -8.86
C VAL A 22 15.91 -2.57 -10.03
N LEU A 23 17.12 -1.99 -10.06
CA LEU A 23 17.62 -1.17 -11.14
C LEU A 23 18.26 -2.08 -12.19
N THR A 24 17.87 -1.89 -13.45
CA THR A 24 18.46 -2.57 -14.60
C THR A 24 19.59 -1.73 -15.22
N ARG A 25 20.46 -2.34 -16.03
CA ARG A 25 21.52 -1.60 -16.77
C ARG A 25 21.00 -0.52 -17.70
N CYS A 26 19.75 -0.63 -18.15
CA CYS A 26 19.11 0.38 -18.97
C CYS A 26 18.43 1.48 -18.13
N GLU A 27 18.78 1.58 -16.85
CA GLU A 27 18.33 2.61 -15.90
C GLU A 27 16.82 2.58 -15.57
N HIS A 28 16.12 1.52 -15.99
CA HIS A 28 14.73 1.29 -15.60
C HIS A 28 14.65 0.51 -14.29
N THR A 29 13.70 0.90 -13.45
CA THR A 29 13.42 0.25 -12.16
C THR A 29 12.13 -0.56 -12.26
N PHE A 30 12.11 -1.74 -11.65
CA PHE A 30 10.95 -2.64 -11.60
C PHE A 30 10.92 -3.38 -10.26
N CYS A 31 9.79 -4.01 -9.93
CA CYS A 31 9.78 -5.00 -8.85
C CYS A 31 10.66 -6.20 -9.24
N ARG A 32 11.45 -6.72 -8.31
CA ARG A 32 12.27 -7.93 -8.54
C ARG A 32 11.43 -9.08 -9.10
N ARG A 33 10.26 -9.32 -8.52
CA ARG A 33 9.33 -10.37 -8.97
C ARG A 33 8.90 -10.16 -10.42
N CYS A 34 8.50 -8.93 -10.77
CA CYS A 34 8.03 -8.60 -12.12
C CYS A 34 9.09 -8.85 -13.20
N VAL A 35 10.35 -8.47 -12.93
CA VAL A 35 11.45 -8.72 -13.87
C VAL A 35 11.75 -10.21 -14.00
N LEU A 36 11.82 -10.93 -12.89
CA LEU A 36 12.12 -12.36 -12.90
C LEU A 36 11.02 -13.17 -13.61
N GLU A 37 9.76 -12.84 -13.37
CA GLU A 37 8.62 -13.48 -14.02
C GLU A 37 8.60 -13.19 -15.53
N PHE A 38 8.86 -11.93 -15.92
CA PHE A 38 8.98 -11.57 -17.34
C PHE A 38 10.11 -12.33 -18.05
N TRP A 39 11.29 -12.45 -17.43
CA TRP A 39 12.41 -13.22 -18.00
C TRP A 39 12.12 -14.71 -18.10
N SER A 40 11.41 -15.27 -17.12
CA SER A 40 10.95 -16.66 -17.16
C SER A 40 10.02 -16.92 -18.35
N GLN A 41 9.07 -16.01 -18.59
CA GLN A 41 8.12 -16.13 -19.71
C GLN A 41 8.78 -15.94 -21.07
N GLN A 42 9.67 -14.95 -21.21
CA GLN A 42 10.29 -14.62 -22.49
C GLN A 42 11.53 -15.49 -22.81
N GLN A 43 11.99 -16.31 -21.86
CA GLN A 43 13.23 -17.10 -21.95
C GLN A 43 14.46 -16.24 -22.32
N ARG A 44 14.40 -14.94 -22.02
CA ARG A 44 15.40 -13.93 -22.39
C ARG A 44 15.46 -12.86 -21.32
N ASN A 45 16.69 -12.48 -20.95
CA ASN A 45 16.94 -11.43 -19.97
C ASN A 45 16.86 -10.05 -20.64
N MET A 46 15.65 -9.58 -20.93
CA MET A 46 15.39 -8.30 -21.60
C MET A 46 14.57 -7.36 -20.70
N CYS A 47 14.78 -6.06 -20.85
CA CYS A 47 13.99 -5.06 -20.14
C CYS A 47 12.53 -5.05 -20.64
N PRO A 48 11.51 -5.10 -19.75
CA PRO A 48 10.10 -5.00 -20.13
C PRO A 48 9.73 -3.72 -20.88
N LEU A 49 10.41 -2.59 -20.60
CA LEU A 49 10.10 -1.28 -21.18
C LEU A 49 10.81 -1.05 -22.52
N CYS A 50 12.14 -1.18 -22.52
CA CYS A 50 12.95 -0.79 -23.68
C CYS A 50 13.51 -1.98 -24.46
N ARG A 51 13.22 -3.21 -24.03
CA ARG A 51 13.66 -4.47 -24.67
C ARG A 51 15.18 -4.64 -24.79
N LYS A 52 15.99 -3.80 -24.11
CA LYS A 52 17.45 -3.97 -24.05
C LYS A 52 17.81 -5.20 -23.23
N VAL A 53 18.84 -5.94 -23.67
CA VAL A 53 19.36 -7.11 -22.94
C VAL A 53 19.96 -6.64 -21.60
N CYS A 54 19.47 -7.22 -20.51
CA CYS A 54 19.84 -6.90 -19.14
C CYS A 54 20.24 -8.19 -18.43
N PRO A 55 21.52 -8.48 -18.19
CA PRO A 55 21.92 -9.71 -17.51
C PRO A 55 21.45 -9.72 -16.05
N SER A 56 21.04 -10.90 -15.56
CA SER A 56 20.51 -11.10 -14.21
C SER A 56 21.45 -10.71 -13.07
N ALA A 57 22.77 -10.85 -13.28
CA ALA A 57 23.80 -10.46 -12.34
C ALA A 57 23.86 -8.94 -12.05
N LEU A 58 23.13 -8.12 -12.81
CA LEU A 58 23.19 -6.66 -12.75
C LEU A 58 21.91 -6.03 -12.22
N LEU A 59 21.01 -6.84 -11.67
CA LEU A 59 19.87 -6.35 -10.92
C LEU A 59 20.37 -5.84 -9.56
N LEU A 60 20.56 -4.53 -9.48
CA LEU A 60 20.97 -3.87 -8.24
C LEU A 60 19.72 -3.45 -7.46
N ARG A 61 19.64 -3.82 -6.19
CA ARG A 61 18.55 -3.38 -5.30
C ARG A 61 18.68 -1.88 -5.08
N ASN A 62 17.62 -1.13 -5.38
CA ASN A 62 17.60 0.30 -5.12
C ASN A 62 17.16 0.57 -3.67
N ARG A 63 18.13 0.60 -2.74
CA ARG A 63 17.87 0.79 -1.31
C ARG A 63 17.23 2.14 -0.95
N VAL A 64 17.50 3.18 -1.74
CA VAL A 64 16.92 4.52 -1.53
C VAL A 64 15.43 4.49 -1.82
N LEU A 65 15.05 3.93 -2.97
CA LEU A 65 13.66 3.71 -3.33
C LEU A 65 12.96 2.78 -2.33
N ASP A 66 13.61 1.69 -1.93
CA ASP A 66 13.09 0.74 -0.93
C ASP A 66 12.73 1.45 0.39
N GLY A 67 13.63 2.28 0.94
CA GLY A 67 13.37 3.03 2.19
C GLY A 67 12.27 4.10 2.07
N LEU A 68 12.19 4.78 0.93
CA LEU A 68 11.09 5.72 0.64
C LEU A 68 9.74 5.00 0.55
N LEU A 69 9.72 3.84 -0.12
CA LEU A 69 8.54 3.00 -0.28
C LEU A 69 8.10 2.37 1.04
N GLU A 70 9.03 1.99 1.92
CA GLU A 70 8.71 1.54 3.27
C GLU A 70 8.02 2.64 4.07
N THR A 71 8.50 3.88 3.98
CA THR A 71 7.88 5.03 4.66
C THR A 71 6.47 5.29 4.13
N LEU A 72 6.26 5.16 2.82
CA LEU A 72 4.93 5.27 2.20
C LEU A 72 4.02 4.10 2.58
N ARG A 73 4.54 2.86 2.62
CA ARG A 73 3.78 1.68 3.05
C ARG A 73 3.42 1.73 4.52
N GLN A 74 4.26 2.30 5.37
CA GLN A 74 3.92 2.54 6.76
C GLN A 74 2.75 3.53 6.85
N ARG A 75 2.69 4.55 5.98
CA ARG A 75 1.52 5.44 5.87
C ARG A 75 0.27 4.75 5.31
N ASP A 76 0.41 3.78 4.42
CA ASP A 76 -0.71 3.03 3.80
C ASP A 76 -1.23 1.88 4.70
N LYS A 77 -0.36 1.30 5.55
CA LYS A 77 -0.75 0.36 6.62
C LYS A 77 -1.48 1.04 7.78
N VAL A 78 -1.29 2.34 7.92
CA VAL A 78 -2.08 3.16 8.82
C VAL A 78 -3.37 3.50 8.08
N GLN A 79 -4.51 3.00 8.55
CA GLN A 79 -5.81 3.40 8.03
C GLN A 79 -6.00 4.89 8.37
N LEU A 80 -5.60 5.80 7.48
CA LEU A 80 -5.70 7.24 7.76
C LEU A 80 -7.16 7.68 7.63
N CYS A 81 -7.57 8.59 8.51
CA CYS A 81 -8.86 9.22 8.38
C CYS A 81 -8.88 10.20 7.20
N SER A 82 -9.87 10.05 6.31
CA SER A 82 -10.03 10.90 5.13
C SER A 82 -10.14 12.39 5.47
N ASP A 83 -10.84 12.74 6.55
CA ASP A 83 -11.03 14.13 6.98
C ASP A 83 -9.85 14.70 7.80
N HIS A 84 -9.25 13.87 8.65
CA HIS A 84 -8.27 14.35 9.65
C HIS A 84 -6.83 13.95 9.36
N LEU A 85 -6.59 13.07 8.38
CA LEU A 85 -5.28 12.52 7.99
C LEU A 85 -4.48 11.93 9.18
N LEU A 86 -5.19 11.46 10.20
CA LEU A 86 -4.64 10.82 11.39
C LEU A 86 -4.94 9.33 11.38
N GLU A 87 -4.12 8.54 12.08
CA GLU A 87 -4.30 7.10 12.19
C GLU A 87 -5.66 6.73 12.78
N ARG A 88 -6.41 5.87 12.09
CA ARG A 88 -7.64 5.25 12.57
C ARG A 88 -7.30 4.03 13.42
N SER A 89 -6.73 4.30 14.59
CA SER A 89 -6.35 3.27 15.57
C SER A 89 -7.44 3.01 16.61
N LEU A 90 -8.62 3.62 16.45
CA LEU A 90 -9.78 3.44 17.31
C LEU A 90 -10.93 2.77 16.53
N TYR A 91 -11.82 2.09 17.24
CA TYR A 91 -12.99 1.40 16.73
C TYR A 91 -14.21 1.73 17.58
N CYS A 92 -15.30 2.14 16.94
CA CYS A 92 -16.58 2.33 17.58
C CYS A 92 -17.50 1.12 17.28
N PRO A 93 -17.84 0.27 18.27
CA PRO A 93 -18.76 -0.84 18.08
C PRO A 93 -20.20 -0.43 17.76
N GLU A 94 -20.64 0.77 18.15
CA GLU A 94 -22.00 1.27 17.89
C GLU A 94 -22.21 1.57 16.41
N ASP A 95 -21.25 2.30 15.81
CA ASP A 95 -21.27 2.63 14.38
C ASP A 95 -20.56 1.58 13.51
N GLN A 96 -19.84 0.64 14.12
CA GLN A 96 -18.94 -0.33 13.46
C GLN A 96 -17.86 0.32 12.58
N GLU A 97 -17.39 1.52 12.96
CA GLU A 97 -16.43 2.30 12.18
C GLU A 97 -15.05 2.42 12.84
N LEU A 98 -14.01 2.51 12.02
CA LEU A 98 -12.65 2.85 12.44
C LEU A 98 -12.47 4.36 12.49
N LEU A 99 -12.01 4.87 13.63
CA LEU A 99 -11.94 6.28 13.96
C LEU A 99 -10.50 6.70 14.27
N CYS A 100 -10.14 7.94 13.95
CA CYS A 100 -8.95 8.57 14.51
C CYS A 100 -9.28 9.28 15.84
N CYS A 101 -8.26 9.77 16.55
CA CYS A 101 -8.46 10.47 17.82
C CYS A 101 -9.39 11.68 17.70
N GLN A 102 -9.35 12.43 16.59
CA GLN A 102 -10.26 13.57 16.39
C GLN A 102 -11.69 13.15 16.05
N CYS A 103 -11.88 12.00 15.39
CA CYS A 103 -13.22 11.45 15.14
C CYS A 103 -13.93 11.00 16.42
N ARG A 104 -13.18 10.52 17.43
CA ARG A 104 -13.74 10.19 18.75
C ARG A 104 -14.31 11.43 19.44
N ASP A 105 -13.58 12.54 19.38
CA ASP A 105 -13.96 13.81 20.01
C ASP A 105 -14.97 14.62 19.16
N SER A 106 -15.21 14.19 17.92
CA SER A 106 -16.21 14.79 17.03
C SER A 106 -17.63 14.54 17.56
N PRO A 107 -18.58 15.47 17.31
CA PRO A 107 -19.97 15.31 17.74
C PRO A 107 -20.65 14.03 17.23
N ARG A 108 -20.13 13.45 16.14
CA ARG A 108 -20.64 12.21 15.52
C ARG A 108 -20.41 10.95 16.37
N HIS A 109 -19.36 10.92 17.20
CA HIS A 109 -19.07 9.79 18.10
C HIS A 109 -18.88 10.24 19.55
N ARG A 110 -19.34 11.46 19.88
CA ARG A 110 -19.21 12.04 21.21
C ARG A 110 -20.10 11.29 22.19
N GLY A 111 -19.47 10.59 23.13
CA GLY A 111 -20.16 9.78 24.13
C GLY A 111 -20.40 8.33 23.72
N HIS A 112 -19.98 7.93 22.51
CA HIS A 112 -19.96 6.52 22.12
C HIS A 112 -18.82 5.79 22.82
N ASN A 113 -18.97 4.49 23.03
CA ASN A 113 -17.87 3.66 23.46
C ASN A 113 -16.88 3.52 22.31
N VAL A 114 -15.63 3.92 22.52
CA VAL A 114 -14.58 3.85 21.50
C VAL A 114 -13.40 3.07 22.08
N LEU A 115 -13.01 2.00 21.39
CA LEU A 115 -11.96 1.07 21.81
C LEU A 115 -10.76 1.20 20.89
N ALA A 116 -9.55 0.84 21.34
CA ALA A 116 -8.44 0.70 20.41
C ALA A 116 -8.68 -0.51 19.49
N VAL A 117 -8.20 -0.46 18.25
CA VAL A 117 -8.34 -1.57 17.29
C VAL A 117 -7.73 -2.87 17.83
N ALA A 118 -6.65 -2.77 18.60
CA ALA A 118 -6.04 -3.91 19.28
C ALA A 118 -7.00 -4.59 20.27
N ASP A 119 -7.72 -3.80 21.08
CA ASP A 119 -8.71 -4.29 22.04
C ASP A 119 -9.99 -4.80 21.37
N ALA A 120 -10.43 -4.11 20.30
CA ALA A 120 -11.58 -4.51 19.51
C ALA A 120 -11.38 -5.89 18.87
N ARG A 121 -10.17 -6.18 18.36
CA ARG A 121 -9.81 -7.49 17.78
C ARG A 121 -9.84 -8.63 18.81
N ALA A 122 -9.64 -8.33 20.09
CA ALA A 122 -9.73 -9.30 21.17
C ALA A 122 -11.18 -9.56 21.63
N ARG A 123 -12.03 -8.52 21.61
CA ARG A 123 -13.43 -8.58 22.10
C ARG A 123 -14.44 -8.97 21.02
N TYR A 124 -14.17 -8.58 19.80
CA TYR A 124 -14.99 -8.84 18.63
C TYR A 124 -14.10 -9.61 17.66
N LYS A 125 -14.49 -10.82 17.25
CA LYS A 125 -13.86 -11.50 16.11
C LYS A 125 -14.21 -10.71 14.84
N VAL A 126 -13.65 -9.51 14.70
CA VAL A 126 -13.71 -8.73 13.47
C VAL A 126 -13.08 -9.63 12.43
N ARG A 127 -13.86 -10.00 11.42
CA ARG A 127 -13.44 -10.86 10.33
C ARG A 127 -12.23 -10.20 9.68
N GLY A 128 -11.04 -10.64 10.10
CA GLY A 128 -9.79 -10.22 9.51
C GLY A 128 -9.77 -10.75 8.10
N GLY A 129 -9.65 -9.85 7.12
CA GLY A 129 -9.41 -10.23 5.75
C GLY A 129 -9.98 -9.22 4.76
N GLU A 130 -9.06 -8.47 4.17
CA GLU A 130 -9.01 -8.27 2.72
C GLU A 130 -10.04 -7.28 2.11
N GLY A 131 -9.49 -6.23 1.49
CA GLY A 131 -10.08 -5.46 0.39
C GLY A 131 -11.53 -4.99 0.55
N TRP A 132 -11.73 -3.74 0.97
CA TRP A 132 -13.05 -3.09 0.82
C TRP A 132 -12.98 -2.09 -0.33
N GLY A 133 -12.85 -2.64 -1.55
CA GLY A 133 -13.33 -2.01 -2.77
C GLY A 133 -14.64 -2.69 -3.13
N GLY A 134 -15.72 -1.91 -3.29
CA GLY A 134 -17.02 -2.43 -3.70
C GLY A 134 -18.16 -1.76 -2.96
N VAL A 135 -18.55 -0.59 -3.46
CA VAL A 135 -19.78 0.11 -3.11
C VAL A 135 -20.96 -0.81 -3.42
N GLY A 136 -21.73 -1.16 -2.39
CA GLY A 136 -23.02 -1.84 -2.55
C GLY A 136 -24.12 -0.80 -2.56
N GLU A 137 -24.54 -0.38 -3.76
CA GLU A 137 -25.81 0.30 -3.97
C GLU A 137 -26.95 -0.71 -3.72
N ARG A 138 -27.96 -0.27 -2.96
CA ARG A 138 -29.28 -0.90 -2.79
C ARG A 138 -30.32 0.14 -3.19
N PRO A 139 -31.50 -0.25 -3.71
CA PRO A 139 -32.39 -1.22 -3.09
C PRO A 139 -32.58 -2.54 -3.84
#